data_AF-A0A9N8P566-F1
#
_entry.id   AF-A0A9N8P566-F1
#
_cell.length_a   1.000
_cell.length_b   1.000
_cell.length_c   1.000
_cell.angle_alpha   90.00
_cell.angle_beta   90.00
_cell.angle_gamma   90.00
#
_symmetry.space_group_name_H-M   'P 1'
#
loop_
_entity.id
_entity.type
_entity.pdbx_description
1 polymer ?
#
loop_
_entity_poly.entity_id
_entity_poly.type
_entity_poly.pdbx_seq_one_letter_code
_entity_poly.pdbx_strand_id
1 'polypeptide(L)'
;MPRASSILSSLLYLGSVFAQDASTTSSTVPTGTPVPGNYDGALRPQLHFSPPKGFMVYNPTADVAGNQHWGHATTTDGYTFENQPIALFPPNNETFVFSGSAVVDANNTSGYFPGQDNGVVAVYTLSNNTSQNQNVAFSKDGGYTFEPYEGNPVIDIGSTQFRDPQVIINTDQDLAHSN
;
A
#
# COMPACT_ATOMS: atom_id res chain seq x y z
N MET A 1 -33.70 -29.37 57.85
CA MET A 1 -32.30 -29.07 58.21
C MET A 1 -31.55 -28.67 56.95
N PRO A 2 -30.73 -27.61 56.97
CA PRO A 2 -30.71 -26.61 55.90
C PRO A 2 -29.83 -26.98 54.70
N ARG A 3 -30.29 -26.56 53.51
CA ARG A 3 -29.49 -26.45 52.29
C ARG A 3 -28.58 -25.23 52.41
N ALA A 4 -27.26 -25.43 52.28
CA ALA A 4 -26.32 -24.34 52.09
C ALA A 4 -26.53 -23.75 50.68
N SER A 5 -27.04 -22.53 50.61
CA SER A 5 -27.12 -21.74 49.38
C SER A 5 -25.87 -20.84 49.35
N SER A 6 -24.97 -21.13 48.43
CA SER A 6 -23.79 -20.30 48.15
C SER A 6 -24.23 -19.06 47.38
N ILE A 7 -24.03 -17.89 47.97
CA ILE A 7 -24.20 -16.61 47.28
C ILE A 7 -22.90 -16.36 46.50
N LEU A 8 -22.92 -16.57 45.18
CA LEU A 8 -21.86 -16.07 44.31
C LEU A 8 -22.07 -14.57 44.10
N SER A 9 -21.21 -13.76 44.72
CA SER A 9 -21.08 -12.33 44.42
C SER A 9 -20.50 -12.16 43.02
N SER A 10 -21.31 -11.62 42.09
CA SER A 10 -20.85 -11.18 40.78
C SER A 10 -20.08 -9.87 40.93
N LEU A 11 -18.75 -9.90 40.84
CA LEU A 11 -17.94 -8.70 40.62
C LEU A 11 -18.00 -8.33 39.13
N LEU A 12 -18.70 -7.25 38.80
CA LEU A 12 -18.60 -6.57 37.52
C LEU A 12 -17.25 -5.85 37.45
N TYR A 13 -16.31 -6.39 36.68
CA TYR A 13 -15.09 -5.68 36.30
C TYR A 13 -15.44 -4.70 35.18
N LEU A 14 -15.63 -3.42 35.50
CA LEU A 14 -15.55 -2.35 34.50
C LEU A 14 -14.06 -2.11 34.21
N GLY A 15 -13.56 -2.73 33.15
CA GLY A 15 -12.28 -2.35 32.55
C GLY A 15 -12.45 -1.06 31.77
N SER A 16 -11.94 0.04 32.30
CA SER A 16 -11.76 1.29 31.55
C SER A 16 -10.75 1.03 30.44
N VAL A 17 -11.20 1.01 29.19
CA VAL A 17 -10.30 1.01 28.03
C VAL A 17 -9.77 2.42 27.89
N PHE A 18 -8.52 2.64 28.29
CA PHE A 18 -7.80 3.84 27.89
C PHE A 18 -7.38 3.65 26.44
N ALA A 19 -8.06 4.34 25.51
CA ALA A 19 -7.51 4.58 24.18
C ALA A 19 -6.22 5.38 24.39
N GLN A 20 -5.08 4.75 24.15
CA GLN A 20 -3.78 5.41 24.23
C GLN A 20 -3.66 6.29 22.99
N ASP A 21 -3.78 7.59 23.20
CA ASP A 21 -3.59 8.60 22.17
C ASP A 21 -2.14 8.51 21.66
N ALA A 22 -1.98 8.05 20.43
CA ALA A 22 -0.68 7.88 19.81
C ALA A 22 -0.15 9.27 19.41
N SER A 23 0.73 9.78 20.27
CA SER A 23 1.55 10.98 20.12
C SER A 23 1.87 11.33 18.66
N THR A 24 1.22 12.37 18.18
CA THR A 24 1.36 12.98 16.86
C THR A 24 2.65 13.78 16.74
N THR A 25 3.64 13.26 16.02
CA THR A 25 4.54 14.07 15.18
C THR A 25 4.93 13.28 13.94
N SER A 26 3.98 13.11 13.01
CA SER A 26 4.29 12.79 11.62
C SER A 26 4.15 14.08 10.82
N SER A 27 5.17 14.47 10.07
CA SER A 27 5.01 15.53 9.07
C SER A 27 3.82 15.14 8.19
N THR A 28 2.80 15.98 8.13
CA THR A 28 1.49 15.63 7.56
C THR A 28 1.59 15.32 6.07
N VAL A 29 1.76 14.04 5.73
CA VAL A 29 1.64 13.56 4.35
C VAL A 29 0.18 13.72 3.93
N PRO A 30 -0.15 14.46 2.86
CA PRO A 30 -1.53 14.58 2.42
C PRO A 30 -2.11 13.22 2.04
N THR A 31 -3.30 12.93 2.56
CA THR A 31 -4.09 11.76 2.17
C THR A 31 -5.27 12.23 1.32
N GLY A 32 -5.59 11.50 0.24
CA GLY A 32 -6.77 11.74 -0.59
C GLY A 32 -6.72 13.01 -1.46
N THR A 33 -5.62 13.76 -1.45
CA THR A 33 -5.42 14.93 -2.32
C THR A 33 -4.03 14.92 -2.95
N PRO A 34 -3.87 15.35 -4.21
CA PRO A 34 -2.55 15.49 -4.82
C PRO A 34 -1.69 16.50 -4.08
N VAL A 35 -0.40 16.21 -3.92
CA VAL A 35 0.57 17.19 -3.41
C VAL A 35 0.70 18.35 -4.42
N PRO A 36 0.49 19.62 -4.03
CA PRO A 36 0.66 20.75 -4.94
C PRO A 36 2.12 20.86 -5.41
N GLY A 37 2.32 21.05 -6.72
CA GLY A 37 3.64 21.19 -7.34
C GLY A 37 3.83 22.53 -8.04
N ASN A 38 5.06 23.04 -8.06
CA ASN A 38 5.46 24.19 -8.88
C ASN A 38 6.25 23.69 -10.11
N TYR A 39 5.57 23.58 -11.27
CA TYR A 39 6.16 23.01 -12.48
C TYR A 39 6.97 24.00 -13.34
N ASP A 40 7.10 25.26 -12.92
CA ASP A 40 7.66 26.34 -13.73
C ASP A 40 9.18 26.58 -13.51
N GLY A 41 9.84 25.70 -12.77
CA GLY A 41 11.26 25.83 -12.46
C GLY A 41 12.14 25.75 -13.71
N ALA A 42 13.16 26.60 -13.82
CA ALA A 42 14.05 26.67 -14.99
C ALA A 42 14.80 25.35 -15.30
N LEU A 43 15.02 24.51 -14.29
CA LEU A 43 15.66 23.19 -14.42
C LEU A 43 14.66 22.04 -14.41
N ARG A 44 13.35 22.32 -14.37
CA ARG A 44 12.33 21.28 -14.32
C ARG A 44 12.14 20.68 -15.71
N PRO A 45 12.31 19.36 -15.88
CA PRO A 45 12.06 18.72 -17.16
C PRO A 45 10.64 18.98 -17.64
N GLN A 46 10.49 19.30 -18.92
CA GLN A 46 9.19 19.58 -19.54
C GLN A 46 8.55 18.33 -20.16
N LEU A 47 9.37 17.31 -20.47
CA LEU A 47 8.93 16.07 -21.11
C LEU A 47 8.99 14.85 -20.19
N HIS A 48 9.95 14.84 -19.26
CA HIS A 48 10.10 13.75 -18.30
C HIS A 48 9.28 14.07 -17.05
N PHE A 49 8.54 13.09 -16.53
CA PHE A 49 7.85 13.26 -15.27
C PHE A 49 8.82 13.68 -14.16
N SER A 50 8.40 14.65 -13.36
CA SER A 50 9.06 15.01 -12.11
C SER A 50 8.00 15.21 -11.02
N PRO A 51 8.18 14.66 -9.81
CA PRO A 51 7.19 14.77 -8.75
C PRO A 51 6.97 16.24 -8.32
N PRO A 52 5.79 16.61 -7.81
CA PRO A 52 5.47 17.99 -7.42
C PRO A 52 6.48 18.58 -6.42
N LYS A 53 7.02 17.74 -5.53
CA LYS A 53 8.11 18.03 -4.58
C LYS A 53 8.85 16.72 -4.23
N GLY A 54 10.16 16.79 -3.98
CA GLY A 54 10.94 15.64 -3.48
C GLY A 54 11.10 14.50 -4.50
N PHE A 55 10.96 13.25 -4.04
CA PHE A 55 11.10 12.02 -4.83
C PHE A 55 9.76 11.25 -4.90
N MET A 56 9.52 10.47 -5.97
CA MET A 56 8.29 9.63 -6.10
C MET A 56 8.22 8.53 -5.04
N VAL A 57 9.38 8.00 -4.68
CA VAL A 57 9.59 7.19 -3.49
C VAL A 57 9.78 8.19 -2.35
N TYR A 58 8.64 8.69 -1.87
CA TYR A 58 8.58 9.92 -1.09
C TYR A 58 9.02 9.70 0.35
N ASN A 59 10.09 10.38 0.77
CA ASN A 59 10.29 10.70 2.19
C ASN A 59 9.71 12.11 2.44
N PRO A 60 8.62 12.25 3.19
CA PRO A 60 8.03 13.55 3.49
C PRO A 60 8.88 14.47 4.36
N THR A 61 9.83 13.89 5.09
CA THR A 61 10.52 14.59 6.18
C THR A 61 11.94 15.03 5.81
N ALA A 62 12.56 14.47 4.77
CA ALA A 62 13.94 14.76 4.40
C ALA A 62 14.32 14.29 2.98
N ASP A 63 15.40 14.86 2.41
CA ASP A 63 16.01 14.43 1.13
C ASP A 63 16.91 13.18 1.28
N VAL A 64 16.53 12.27 2.17
CA VAL A 64 17.18 10.97 2.38
C VAL A 64 16.13 9.87 2.36
N ALA A 65 16.54 8.63 2.11
CA ALA A 65 15.65 7.49 2.21
C ALA A 65 15.02 7.39 3.63
N GLY A 66 13.69 7.38 3.69
CA GLY A 66 12.86 7.14 4.88
C GLY A 66 11.38 7.30 4.50
N ASN A 67 10.46 6.58 5.14
CA ASN A 67 9.01 6.70 4.94
C ASN A 67 8.51 6.57 3.49
N GLN A 68 9.04 5.62 2.71
CA GLN A 68 8.67 5.47 1.30
C GLN A 68 7.18 5.17 1.06
N HIS A 69 6.60 5.92 0.13
CA HIS A 69 5.25 5.74 -0.41
C HIS A 69 5.32 5.43 -1.91
N TRP A 70 4.24 4.90 -2.49
CA TRP A 70 4.05 4.96 -3.94
C TRP A 70 3.30 6.24 -4.31
N GLY A 71 4.04 7.24 -4.81
CA GLY A 71 3.43 8.36 -5.52
C GLY A 71 2.73 7.89 -6.80
N HIS A 72 1.77 8.68 -7.29
CA HIS A 72 0.97 8.32 -8.46
C HIS A 72 0.82 9.53 -9.39
N ALA A 73 0.94 9.27 -10.69
CA ALA A 73 0.64 10.21 -11.74
C ALA A 73 0.06 9.45 -12.94
N THR A 74 -0.85 10.10 -13.65
CA THR A 74 -1.53 9.53 -14.82
C THR A 74 -1.18 10.33 -16.07
N THR A 75 -1.22 9.68 -17.23
CA THR A 75 -1.04 10.33 -18.53
C THR A 75 -1.87 9.60 -19.56
N THR A 76 -2.41 10.33 -20.54
CA THR A 76 -3.13 9.76 -21.70
C THR A 76 -2.30 9.76 -22.97
N ASP A 77 -1.19 10.52 -22.99
CA ASP A 77 -0.35 10.76 -24.16
C ASP A 77 1.11 10.33 -23.97
N GLY A 78 1.52 9.98 -22.75
CA GLY A 78 2.89 9.60 -22.40
C GLY A 78 3.84 10.79 -22.15
N TYR A 79 3.33 12.03 -22.22
CA TYR A 79 4.15 13.25 -22.15
C TYR A 79 3.62 14.26 -21.13
N THR A 80 2.30 14.39 -21.03
CA THR A 80 1.61 15.28 -20.11
C THR A 80 1.11 14.45 -18.93
N PHE A 81 1.64 14.75 -17.74
CA PHE A 81 1.34 13.98 -16.53
C PHE A 81 0.50 14.80 -15.56
N GLU A 82 -0.60 14.21 -15.10
CA GLU A 82 -1.43 14.74 -14.02
C GLU A 82 -1.02 14.08 -12.70
N ASN A 83 -0.67 14.89 -11.71
CA ASN A 83 -0.30 14.38 -10.39
C ASN A 83 -1.54 13.92 -9.64
N GLN A 84 -1.49 12.71 -9.07
CA GLN A 84 -2.59 12.11 -8.32
C GLN A 84 -2.28 12.09 -6.82
N PRO A 85 -3.27 11.77 -5.95
CA PRO A 85 -3.00 11.42 -4.57
C PRO A 85 -2.02 10.24 -4.47
N ILE A 86 -1.32 10.13 -3.34
CA ILE A 86 -0.46 8.98 -3.05
C ILE A 86 -1.30 7.69 -3.07
N ALA A 87 -0.82 6.65 -3.75
CA ALA A 87 -1.55 5.40 -3.96
C ALA A 87 -1.33 4.37 -2.84
N LEU A 88 -0.10 4.22 -2.34
CA LEU A 88 0.23 3.32 -1.22
C LEU A 88 1.02 4.03 -0.14
N PHE A 89 0.58 3.79 1.10
CA PHE A 89 1.18 4.30 2.32
C PHE A 89 1.83 3.15 3.11
N PRO A 90 2.94 3.41 3.82
CA PRO A 90 3.48 2.43 4.75
C PRO A 90 2.48 2.19 5.90
N PRO A 91 2.41 0.96 6.44
CA PRO A 91 1.47 0.64 7.51
C PRO A 91 1.81 1.31 8.85
N ASN A 92 3.07 1.71 9.04
CA ASN A 92 3.58 2.39 10.22
C ASN A 92 4.88 3.12 9.90
N ASN A 93 5.42 3.87 10.86
CA ASN A 93 6.63 4.69 10.68
C ASN A 93 7.95 3.89 10.66
N GLU A 94 7.90 2.57 10.85
CA GLU A 94 9.08 1.69 10.86
C GLU A 94 9.18 0.84 9.59
N THR A 95 8.18 0.94 8.71
CA THR A 95 8.04 0.15 7.50
C THR A 95 8.04 1.07 6.29
N PHE A 96 8.59 0.59 5.18
CA PHE A 96 8.74 1.34 3.95
C PHE A 96 8.10 0.57 2.79
N VAL A 97 7.33 1.26 1.95
CA VAL A 97 6.77 0.68 0.72
C VAL A 97 7.83 0.78 -0.38
N PHE A 98 8.53 -0.33 -0.63
CA PHE A 98 9.56 -0.43 -1.66
C PHE A 98 8.94 -0.73 -3.04
N SER A 99 9.79 -0.85 -4.05
CA SER A 99 9.37 -1.09 -5.43
C SER A 99 8.54 -2.36 -5.58
N GLY A 100 7.87 -2.44 -6.72
CA GLY A 100 7.04 -3.57 -7.11
C GLY A 100 6.42 -3.31 -8.47
N SER A 101 5.33 -4.02 -8.74
CA SER A 101 4.61 -4.00 -10.01
C SER A 101 3.11 -4.03 -9.77
N ALA A 102 2.32 -3.82 -10.83
CA ALA A 102 0.88 -3.96 -10.77
C ALA A 102 0.38 -4.71 -12.01
N VAL A 103 -0.71 -5.45 -11.83
CA VAL A 103 -1.40 -6.19 -12.89
C VAL A 103 -2.89 -5.87 -12.88
N VAL A 104 -3.52 -5.92 -14.05
CA VAL A 104 -4.98 -5.90 -14.16
C VAL A 104 -5.48 -7.34 -14.03
N ASP A 105 -6.28 -7.62 -13.01
CA ASP A 105 -6.88 -8.93 -12.76
C ASP A 105 -8.28 -9.03 -13.38
N ALA A 106 -8.32 -8.99 -14.72
CA ALA A 106 -9.57 -8.91 -15.47
C ALA A 106 -10.52 -10.11 -15.26
N ASN A 107 -9.96 -11.27 -14.93
CA ASN A 107 -10.71 -12.50 -14.71
C ASN A 107 -11.05 -12.75 -13.24
N ASN A 108 -10.78 -11.77 -12.36
CA ASN A 108 -10.99 -11.88 -10.91
C ASN A 108 -10.35 -13.16 -10.31
N THR A 109 -9.15 -13.51 -10.79
CA THR A 109 -8.40 -14.68 -10.30
C THR A 109 -8.01 -14.56 -8.83
N SER A 110 -7.89 -13.33 -8.34
CA SER A 110 -7.63 -13.02 -6.94
C SER A 110 -8.88 -13.13 -6.05
N GLY A 111 -10.09 -13.04 -6.63
CA GLY A 111 -11.36 -13.04 -5.91
C GLY A 111 -11.83 -11.68 -5.39
N TYR A 112 -11.08 -10.59 -5.58
CA TYR A 112 -11.38 -9.25 -5.02
C TYR A 112 -12.26 -8.33 -5.87
N PHE A 113 -12.58 -8.74 -7.10
CA PHE A 113 -13.25 -7.91 -8.12
C PHE A 113 -14.54 -8.55 -8.65
N PRO A 114 -15.54 -8.86 -7.79
CA PRO A 114 -16.79 -9.47 -8.24
C PRO A 114 -17.53 -8.52 -9.20
N GLY A 115 -17.71 -8.96 -10.44
CA GLY A 115 -18.41 -8.19 -11.48
C GLY A 115 -17.60 -7.02 -12.08
N GLN A 116 -16.27 -7.03 -11.91
CA GLN A 116 -15.37 -6.00 -12.40
C GLN A 116 -14.20 -6.64 -13.16
N ASP A 117 -13.85 -6.09 -14.32
CA ASP A 117 -12.81 -6.60 -15.24
C ASP A 117 -11.57 -5.67 -15.35
N ASN A 118 -11.57 -4.56 -14.60
CA ASN A 118 -10.49 -3.59 -14.56
C ASN A 118 -9.90 -3.42 -13.15
N GLY A 119 -10.06 -4.43 -12.29
CA GLY A 119 -9.45 -4.47 -10.96
C GLY A 119 -7.93 -4.50 -11.06
N VAL A 120 -7.24 -3.68 -10.25
CA VAL A 120 -5.78 -3.59 -10.26
C VAL A 120 -5.22 -4.22 -8.99
N VAL A 121 -4.24 -5.12 -9.12
CA VAL A 121 -3.51 -5.70 -8.00
C VAL A 121 -2.08 -5.17 -8.04
N ALA A 122 -1.67 -4.47 -6.99
CA ALA A 122 -0.28 -4.09 -6.75
C ALA A 122 0.42 -5.19 -5.96
N VAL A 123 1.59 -5.61 -6.42
CA VAL A 123 2.50 -6.52 -5.72
C VAL A 123 3.77 -5.76 -5.40
N TYR A 124 4.12 -5.65 -4.12
CA TYR A 124 5.17 -4.75 -3.67
C TYR A 124 5.92 -5.28 -2.46
N THR A 125 7.10 -4.74 -2.23
CA THR A 125 7.89 -5.09 -1.05
C THR A 125 7.57 -4.16 0.12
N LEU A 126 7.33 -4.73 1.31
CA LEU A 126 7.47 -3.98 2.55
C LEU A 126 8.86 -4.26 3.13
N SER A 127 9.59 -3.18 3.44
CA SER A 127 10.91 -3.24 4.04
C SER A 127 10.89 -2.62 5.43
N ASN A 128 11.54 -3.27 6.39
CA ASN A 128 11.92 -2.66 7.67
C ASN A 128 13.38 -3.05 7.98
N ASN A 129 13.84 -2.78 9.21
CA ASN A 129 15.23 -3.06 9.60
C ASN A 129 15.61 -4.54 9.62
N THR A 130 14.64 -5.46 9.65
CA THR A 130 14.86 -6.89 9.85
C THR A 130 14.35 -7.75 8.70
N SER A 131 13.51 -7.23 7.80
CA SER A 131 12.89 -8.02 6.73
C SER A 131 12.55 -7.18 5.49
N GLN A 132 12.62 -7.85 4.34
CA GLN A 132 11.95 -7.49 3.09
C GLN A 132 11.03 -8.65 2.68
N ASN A 133 9.73 -8.40 2.62
CA ASN A 133 8.72 -9.40 2.25
C ASN A 133 7.73 -8.86 1.22
N GLN A 134 7.08 -9.77 0.47
CA GLN A 134 6.18 -9.41 -0.62
C GLN A 134 4.74 -9.35 -0.15
N ASN A 135 4.07 -8.26 -0.51
CA ASN A 135 2.74 -7.90 -0.08
C ASN A 135 1.91 -7.57 -1.32
N VAL A 136 0.59 -7.66 -1.16
CA VAL A 136 -0.38 -7.32 -2.18
C VAL A 136 -1.41 -6.32 -1.66
N ALA A 137 -1.84 -5.43 -2.53
CA ALA A 137 -2.97 -4.55 -2.31
C ALA A 137 -3.81 -4.48 -3.59
N PHE A 138 -5.11 -4.24 -3.47
CA PHE A 138 -6.03 -4.22 -4.61
C PHE A 138 -6.74 -2.88 -4.71
N SER A 139 -7.01 -2.45 -5.93
CA SER A 139 -7.71 -1.22 -6.25
C SER A 139 -8.93 -1.52 -7.11
N LYS A 140 -10.08 -1.02 -6.67
CA LYS A 140 -11.37 -1.14 -7.37
C LYS A 140 -11.72 0.11 -8.17
N ASP A 141 -10.92 1.17 -8.07
CA ASP A 141 -11.15 2.47 -8.72
C ASP A 141 -10.17 2.75 -9.87
N GLY A 142 -9.53 1.71 -10.40
CA GLY A 142 -8.63 1.83 -11.56
C GLY A 142 -7.19 2.22 -11.20
N GLY A 143 -6.75 1.95 -9.97
CA GLY A 143 -5.39 2.16 -9.50
C GLY A 143 -5.18 3.49 -8.75
N TYR A 144 -6.24 4.19 -8.34
CA TYR A 144 -6.11 5.46 -7.63
C TYR A 144 -5.97 5.24 -6.12
N THR A 145 -6.76 4.34 -5.55
CA THR A 145 -6.67 3.95 -4.13
C THR A 145 -6.54 2.43 -4.00
N PHE A 146 -5.74 2.01 -3.01
CA PHE A 146 -5.43 0.59 -2.79
C PHE A 146 -5.75 0.17 -1.35
N GLU A 147 -6.41 -0.98 -1.24
CA GLU A 147 -6.70 -1.67 0.03
C GLU A 147 -5.67 -2.81 0.21
N PRO A 148 -4.86 -2.82 1.28
CA PRO A 148 -3.94 -3.92 1.56
C PRO A 148 -4.68 -5.24 1.81
N TYR A 149 -4.15 -6.34 1.30
CA TYR A 149 -4.67 -7.67 1.63
C TYR A 149 -4.45 -8.01 3.11
N GLU A 150 -5.50 -8.45 3.80
CA GLU A 150 -5.44 -8.79 5.23
C GLU A 150 -4.46 -9.94 5.54
N GLY A 151 -4.26 -10.87 4.60
CA GLY A 151 -3.35 -12.01 4.77
C GLY A 151 -1.89 -11.73 4.41
N ASN A 152 -1.50 -10.46 4.29
CA ASN A 152 -0.12 -10.07 4.05
C ASN A 152 0.81 -10.44 5.24
N PRO A 153 2.10 -10.74 4.98
CA PRO A 153 2.74 -10.83 3.66
C PRO A 153 2.36 -12.12 2.93
N VAL A 154 2.34 -12.09 1.59
CA VAL A 154 2.07 -13.27 0.75
C VAL A 154 3.31 -14.12 0.51
N ILE A 155 4.52 -13.53 0.56
CA ILE A 155 5.78 -14.26 0.50
C ILE A 155 6.78 -13.63 1.48
N ASP A 156 7.23 -14.41 2.45
CA ASP A 156 8.30 -14.04 3.37
C ASP A 156 9.32 -15.18 3.47
N ILE A 157 10.59 -14.89 3.19
CA ILE A 157 11.70 -15.85 3.27
C ILE A 157 12.68 -15.53 4.41
N GLY A 158 12.34 -14.58 5.29
CA GLY A 158 13.18 -14.15 6.41
C GLY A 158 14.47 -13.45 5.97
N SER A 159 14.45 -12.75 4.83
CA SER A 159 15.63 -12.09 4.24
C SER A 159 15.51 -10.57 4.34
N THR A 160 16.63 -9.89 4.55
CA THR A 160 16.76 -8.43 4.42
C THR A 160 17.06 -8.00 2.98
N GLN A 161 17.16 -8.95 2.05
CA GLN A 161 17.52 -8.74 0.64
C GLN A 161 16.60 -9.56 -0.26
N PHE A 162 15.31 -9.22 -0.30
CA PHE A 162 14.31 -9.90 -1.09
C PHE A 162 13.21 -8.91 -1.50
N ARG A 163 13.30 -8.37 -2.72
CA ARG A 163 12.50 -7.21 -3.12
C ARG A 163 12.27 -7.12 -4.62
N ASP A 164 11.53 -6.08 -5.00
CA ASP A 164 11.31 -5.63 -6.38
C ASP A 164 10.55 -6.66 -7.24
N PRO A 165 9.37 -7.15 -6.78
CA PRO A 165 8.60 -8.15 -7.51
C PRO A 165 8.06 -7.59 -8.82
N GLN A 166 8.35 -8.28 -9.93
CA GLN A 166 7.74 -8.07 -11.23
C GLN A 166 6.78 -9.21 -11.53
N VAL A 167 5.48 -8.92 -11.54
CA VAL A 167 4.42 -9.90 -11.80
C VAL A 167 3.78 -9.60 -13.15
N ILE A 168 3.55 -10.65 -13.93
CA ILE A 168 2.83 -10.61 -15.21
C ILE A 168 1.78 -11.72 -15.23
N ILE A 169 0.68 -11.47 -15.93
CA ILE A 169 -0.29 -12.53 -16.24
C ILE A 169 0.29 -13.34 -17.40
N ASN A 170 0.51 -14.64 -17.19
CA ASN A 170 0.96 -15.55 -18.24
C ASN A 170 -0.25 -16.26 -18.86
N THR A 171 -0.55 -15.95 -20.12
CA THR A 171 -1.68 -16.52 -20.88
C THR A 171 -1.33 -17.76 -21.70
N ASP A 172 -0.06 -18.16 -21.74
CA ASP A 172 0.40 -19.25 -22.62
C ASP A 172 0.07 -20.66 -22.09
N GLN A 173 -0.46 -20.77 -20.87
CA GLN A 173 -0.87 -22.06 -20.27
C GLN A 173 -2.16 -22.63 -20.89
N ASP A 174 -2.96 -21.83 -21.61
CA ASP A 174 -4.19 -22.29 -22.25
C ASP A 174 -3.96 -23.04 -23.58
N LEU A 175 -2.72 -23.05 -24.10
CA LEU A 175 -2.35 -23.74 -25.35
C LEU A 175 -1.61 -25.07 -25.14
N ALA A 176 -1.19 -25.39 -23.90
CA ALA A 176 -0.35 -26.56 -23.61
C ALA A 176 -1.14 -27.84 -23.24
N HIS A 177 -2.47 -27.75 -23.11
CA HIS A 177 -3.30 -28.88 -22.65
C HIS A 177 -4.42 -29.30 -23.62
N SER A 178 -4.43 -28.76 -24.85
CA SER A 178 -5.27 -29.30 -25.93
C SER A 178 -4.51 -30.39 -26.71
N ASN A 179 -4.39 -31.59 -26.12
CA ASN A 179 -4.02 -32.82 -26.83
C ASN A 179 -4.92 -33.97 -26.36
#